data_AF-A0A7K6AF62-F1
#
_entry.id   AF-A0A7K6AF62-F1
#
_cell.length_a   1.000
_cell.length_b   1.000
_cell.length_c   1.000
_cell.angle_alpha   90.00
_cell.angle_beta   90.00
_cell.angle_gamma   90.00
#
_symmetry.space_group_name_H-M   'P 1'
#
loop_
_entity.id
_entity.type
_entity.pdbx_description
1 polymer ?
#
loop_
_entity_poly.entity_id
_entity_poly.type
_entity_poly.pdbx_seq_one_letter_code
_entity_poly.pdbx_strand_id
1 'polypeptide(L)'
;QMSCQPSLVSAKVGDTVKITCSGSSYSYGWYQQKVPGSAPVTVIYYNDKRPSDIPSRFSGSKSGSTGTLTITGVQAEDEAVYFCGSWDSSSGGYGVWCQQ
;
A
#
# COMPACT_ATOMS: atom_id res chain seq x y z
N GLN A 1 -16.97 -1.88 -2.77
CA GLN A 1 -16.10 -0.69 -2.87
C GLN A 1 -14.90 -0.92 -1.96
N MET A 2 -13.69 -0.59 -2.42
CA MET A 2 -12.48 -0.74 -1.61
C MET A 2 -12.37 0.38 -0.58
N SER A 3 -11.90 0.07 0.63
CA SER A 3 -11.63 1.04 1.69
C SER A 3 -10.20 0.97 2.19
N CYS A 4 -9.59 2.13 2.45
CA CYS A 4 -8.27 2.26 3.08
C CYS A 4 -8.44 2.80 4.50
N GLN A 5 -7.71 2.24 5.46
CA GLN A 5 -7.72 2.70 6.85
C GLN A 5 -6.28 2.72 7.42
N PRO A 6 -5.87 3.76 8.19
CA PRO A 6 -6.64 4.97 8.55
C PRO A 6 -6.98 5.90 7.37
N SER A 7 -7.40 7.16 7.53
CA SER A 7 -7.45 8.12 6.40
C SER A 7 -6.24 9.05 6.35
N LEU A 8 -5.53 9.17 7.47
CA LEU A 8 -4.28 9.89 7.61
C LEU A 8 -3.53 9.24 8.78
N VAL A 9 -2.21 9.10 8.66
CA VAL A 9 -1.36 8.57 9.72
C VAL A 9 -0.28 9.59 10.05
N SER A 10 -0.17 9.95 11.33
CA SER A 10 0.99 10.67 11.85
C SER A 10 1.89 9.67 12.57
N ALA A 11 3.16 9.63 12.20
CA ALA A 11 4.15 8.71 12.76
C ALA A 11 5.47 9.43 13.00
N LYS A 12 6.23 8.98 13.99
CA LYS A 12 7.58 9.45 14.27
C LYS A 12 8.62 8.54 13.62
N VAL A 13 9.82 9.07 13.44
CA VAL A 13 10.96 8.26 12.99
C VAL A 13 11.16 7.10 13.98
N GLY A 14 11.27 5.89 13.44
CA GLY A 14 11.40 4.65 14.22
C GLY A 14 10.08 3.92 14.50
N ASP A 15 8.92 4.56 14.29
CA ASP A 15 7.62 3.91 14.52
C ASP A 15 7.37 2.76 13.54
N THR A 16 6.38 1.93 13.89
CA THR A 16 5.80 0.95 12.96
C THR A 16 4.41 1.40 12.57
N VAL A 17 4.20 1.61 11.27
CA VAL A 17 2.90 1.99 10.70
C VAL A 17 2.29 0.79 9.98
N LYS A 18 0.97 0.64 10.13
CA LYS A 18 0.16 -0.32 9.37
C LYS A 18 -0.95 0.40 8.63
N ILE A 19 -0.99 0.20 7.32
CA ILE A 19 -2.05 0.71 6.44
C ILE A 19 -2.81 -0.49 5.90
N THR A 20 -4.14 -0.43 5.95
CA THR A 20 -5.00 -1.54 5.53
C THR A 20 -5.85 -1.14 4.35
N CYS A 21 -6.10 -2.12 3.47
CA CYS A 21 -6.93 -1.97 2.29
C CYS A 21 -7.88 -3.16 2.20
N SER A 22 -9.20 -2.93 2.23
CA SER A 22 -10.20 -3.99 2.29
C SER A 22 -11.22 -3.89 1.17
N GLY A 23 -11.72 -5.04 0.71
CA GLY A 23 -12.82 -5.09 -0.26
C GLY A 23 -12.54 -5.88 -1.53
N SER A 24 -11.46 -6.68 -1.55
CA SER A 24 -11.11 -7.55 -2.69
C SER A 24 -10.69 -8.95 -2.24
N SER A 25 -11.10 -9.96 -3.01
CA SER A 25 -10.62 -11.34 -2.87
C SER A 25 -9.28 -11.58 -3.56
N TYR A 26 -8.87 -10.67 -4.46
CA TYR A 26 -7.66 -10.79 -5.26
C TYR A 26 -6.41 -10.26 -4.56
N SER A 27 -5.28 -10.33 -5.25
CA SER A 27 -4.02 -9.82 -4.74
C SER A 27 -3.98 -8.30 -4.70
N TYR A 28 -3.33 -7.78 -3.66
CA TYR A 28 -3.08 -6.37 -3.45
C TYR A 28 -1.68 -5.96 -3.94
N GLY A 29 -1.63 -4.77 -4.52
CA GLY A 29 -0.41 -3.99 -4.70
C GLY A 29 -0.46 -2.70 -3.89
N TRP A 30 0.70 -2.21 -3.49
CA TRP A 30 0.90 -0.97 -2.74
C TRP A 30 1.87 -0.07 -3.47
N TYR A 31 1.56 1.23 -3.49
CA TYR A 31 2.28 2.22 -4.26
C TYR A 31 2.48 3.49 -3.44
N GLN A 32 3.62 4.14 -3.61
CA GLN A 32 3.99 5.36 -2.90
C GLN A 32 4.14 6.52 -3.89
N GLN A 33 3.50 7.64 -3.60
CA GLN A 33 3.65 8.89 -4.33
C GLN A 33 4.15 9.97 -3.37
N LYS A 34 5.43 10.35 -3.51
CA LYS A 34 6.05 11.38 -2.65
C LYS A 34 5.71 12.80 -3.11
N VAL A 35 5.57 13.00 -4.41
CA VAL A 35 5.33 14.32 -5.00
C VAL A 35 3.96 14.30 -5.68
N PRO A 36 3.03 15.21 -5.30
CA PRO A 36 1.75 15.34 -5.98
C PRO A 36 1.93 15.50 -7.50
N GLY A 37 1.27 14.64 -8.28
CA GLY A 37 1.37 14.63 -9.74
C GLY A 37 2.51 13.80 -10.32
N SER A 38 3.40 13.22 -9.49
CA SER A 38 4.40 12.26 -9.97
C SER A 38 3.80 10.87 -10.19
N ALA A 39 4.46 10.03 -10.98
CA ALA A 39 4.09 8.62 -11.06
C ALA A 39 4.28 7.94 -9.68
N PRO A 40 3.31 7.14 -9.20
CA PRO A 40 3.51 6.30 -8.03
C PRO A 40 4.56 5.22 -8.27
N VAL A 41 5.35 4.90 -7.25
CA VAL A 41 6.33 3.80 -7.25
C VAL A 41 5.73 2.59 -6.56
N THR A 42 5.86 1.40 -7.16
CA THR A 42 5.42 0.14 -6.52
C THR A 42 6.30 -0.17 -5.32
N VAL A 43 5.68 -0.39 -4.16
CA VAL A 43 6.35 -0.75 -2.91
C VAL A 43 6.17 -2.23 -2.60
N ILE A 44 4.96 -2.75 -2.82
CA ILE A 44 4.63 -4.19 -2.68
C ILE A 44 3.73 -4.60 -3.84
N TYR A 45 3.93 -5.80 -4.38
CA TYR A 45 3.08 -6.44 -5.38
C TYR A 45 2.76 -7.88 -4.95
N TYR A 46 1.71 -8.47 -5.55
CA TYR A 46 1.24 -9.82 -5.21
C TYR A 46 1.12 -10.11 -3.70
N ASN A 47 0.59 -9.16 -2.94
CA ASN A 47 0.40 -9.16 -1.48
C ASN A 47 1.67 -9.06 -0.64
N ASP A 48 2.77 -9.71 -1.02
CA ASP A 48 3.95 -9.86 -0.15
C ASP A 48 5.29 -9.67 -0.86
N LYS A 49 5.30 -9.47 -2.18
CA LYS A 49 6.54 -9.31 -2.94
C LYS A 49 6.96 -7.85 -2.94
N ARG A 50 8.21 -7.61 -2.54
CA ARG A 50 8.83 -6.29 -2.50
C ARG A 50 9.88 -6.19 -3.61
N PRO A 51 9.85 -5.15 -4.46
CA PRO A 51 10.93 -4.91 -5.42
C PRO A 51 12.30 -4.77 -4.73
N SER A 52 13.38 -5.14 -5.41
CA SER A 52 14.72 -5.22 -4.81
C SER A 52 15.31 -3.88 -4.38
N ASP A 53 14.86 -2.79 -4.99
CA ASP A 53 15.23 -1.41 -4.71
C ASP A 53 14.40 -0.77 -3.57
N ILE A 54 13.36 -1.46 -3.09
CA ILE A 54 12.54 -1.00 -1.98
C ILE A 54 13.12 -1.49 -0.64
N PRO A 55 13.32 -0.61 0.36
CA PRO A 55 13.95 -0.97 1.63
C PRO A 55 13.26 -2.12 2.37
N SER A 56 14.06 -2.93 3.07
CA SER A 56 13.58 -4.14 3.76
C SER A 56 12.53 -3.89 4.85
N ARG A 57 12.42 -2.64 5.30
CA ARG A 57 11.47 -2.15 6.30
C ARG A 57 10.01 -2.15 5.83
N PHE A 58 9.78 -2.18 4.51
CA PHE A 58 8.44 -2.31 3.93
C PHE A 58 8.05 -3.78 3.80
N SER A 59 6.83 -4.13 4.16
CA SER A 59 6.30 -5.50 3.99
C SER A 59 4.81 -5.48 3.74
N GLY A 60 4.32 -6.46 2.99
CA GLY A 60 2.90 -6.63 2.72
C GLY A 60 2.38 -7.98 3.20
N SER A 61 1.09 -8.03 3.48
CA SER A 61 0.35 -9.25 3.78
C SER A 61 -1.10 -9.15 3.33
N LYS A 62 -1.78 -10.29 3.24
CA LYS A 62 -3.23 -10.37 3.01
C LYS A 62 -3.85 -11.37 3.96
N SER A 63 -4.96 -10.99 4.59
CA SER A 63 -5.83 -11.88 5.38
C SER A 63 -7.27 -11.70 4.92
N GLY A 64 -7.91 -12.78 4.48
CA GLY A 64 -9.27 -12.73 3.92
C GLY A 64 -9.35 -11.74 2.75
N SER A 65 -10.14 -10.68 2.92
CA SER A 65 -10.35 -9.60 1.95
C SER A 65 -9.61 -8.30 2.30
N THR A 66 -8.62 -8.37 3.19
CA THR A 66 -7.86 -7.21 3.68
C THR A 66 -6.36 -7.39 3.41
N GLY A 67 -5.79 -6.50 2.61
CA GLY A 67 -4.36 -6.30 2.48
C GLY A 67 -3.83 -5.36 3.57
N THR A 68 -2.60 -5.58 4.03
CA THR A 68 -1.91 -4.70 4.99
C THR A 68 -0.50 -4.39 4.51
N LEU A 69 -0.16 -3.11 4.39
CA LEU A 69 1.20 -2.61 4.28
C LEU A 69 1.72 -2.31 5.69
N THR A 70 2.89 -2.85 6.02
CA THR A 70 3.61 -2.54 7.25
C THR A 70 4.93 -1.85 6.91
N ILE A 71 5.17 -0.69 7.51
CA ILE A 71 6.42 0.05 7.43
C ILE A 71 7.01 0.05 8.83
N THR A 72 8.06 -0.73 9.06
CA THR A 72 8.79 -0.71 10.33
C THR A 72 9.89 0.34 10.28
N GLY A 73 10.24 0.94 11.43
CA GLY A 73 11.34 1.91 11.46
C GLY A 73 11.17 3.06 10.48
N VAL A 74 9.99 3.69 10.48
CA VAL A 74 9.63 4.82 9.59
C VAL A 74 10.76 5.84 9.55
N GLN A 75 11.04 6.37 8.35
CA GLN A 75 12.03 7.41 8.11
C GLN A 75 11.37 8.67 7.55
N ALA A 76 12.08 9.81 7.57
CA ALA A 76 11.54 11.07 7.04
C ALA A 76 11.18 10.96 5.55
N GLU A 77 11.92 10.14 4.80
CA GLU A 77 11.70 9.93 3.37
C GLU A 77 10.45 9.07 3.08
N ASP A 78 9.80 8.49 4.10
CA ASP A 78 8.58 7.69 3.96
C ASP A 78 7.30 8.54 3.98
N GLU A 79 7.41 9.85 4.21
CA GLU A 79 6.30 10.80 4.07
C GLU A 79 5.83 10.86 2.62
N ALA A 80 4.61 10.37 2.37
CA ALA A 80 4.05 10.20 1.05
C ALA A 80 2.55 9.92 1.13
N VAL A 81 1.89 10.01 -0.03
CA VAL A 81 0.57 9.41 -0.25
C VAL A 81 0.77 7.95 -0.63
N TYR A 82 0.02 7.05 0.01
CA TYR A 82 0.05 5.63 -0.27
C TYR A 82 -1.24 5.20 -0.97
N PHE A 83 -1.12 4.35 -1.98
CA PHE A 83 -2.26 3.78 -2.67
C PHE A 83 -2.21 2.26 -2.54
N CYS A 84 -3.37 1.64 -2.35
CA CYS A 84 -3.53 0.22 -2.64
C CYS A 84 -4.35 0.04 -3.91
N GLY A 85 -4.09 -1.07 -4.59
CA GLY A 85 -4.92 -1.54 -5.69
C GLY A 85 -5.09 -3.05 -5.66
N SER A 86 -6.21 -3.55 -6.16
CA SER A 86 -6.38 -4.98 -6.44
C SER A 86 -6.75 -5.21 -7.90
N TRP A 87 -6.26 -6.31 -8.47
CA TRP A 87 -6.70 -6.77 -9.78
C TRP A 87 -8.10 -7.36 -9.68
N ASP A 88 -9.07 -6.80 -10.39
CA ASP A 88 -10.40 -7.39 -10.53
C ASP A 88 -10.54 -7.97 -11.95
N SER A 89 -10.72 -9.30 -12.05
CA SER A 89 -10.90 -9.97 -13.35
C SER A 89 -12.34 -9.88 -13.86
N SER A 90 -13.30 -9.41 -13.05
CA SER A 90 -14.72 -9.36 -13.41
C SER A 90 -15.11 -8.15 -14.25
N SER A 91 -14.25 -7.12 -14.32
CA SER A 91 -14.56 -5.82 -14.92
C SER A 91 -13.71 -5.45 -16.15
N GLY A 92 -13.01 -6.40 -16.77
CA GLY A 92 -12.32 -6.14 -18.05
C GLY A 92 -11.22 -5.07 -17.97
N GLY A 93 -10.65 -4.86 -16.78
CA GLY A 93 -9.43 -4.07 -16.59
C GLY A 93 -9.65 -2.65 -16.05
N TYR A 94 -10.04 -2.51 -14.78
CA TYR A 94 -9.70 -1.33 -13.98
C TYR A 94 -9.42 -1.77 -12.54
N GLY A 95 -8.20 -1.48 -12.04
CA GLY A 95 -7.89 -1.69 -10.63
C GLY A 95 -8.80 -0.82 -9.75
N VAL A 96 -9.31 -1.36 -8.66
CA VAL A 96 -9.99 -0.55 -7.64
C VAL A 96 -8.89 0.03 -6.75
N TRP A 97 -8.85 1.35 -6.61
CA TRP A 97 -7.82 2.07 -5.86
C TRP A 97 -8.43 2.78 -4.65
N CYS A 98 -7.68 2.83 -3.54
CA CYS A 98 -7.94 3.83 -2.51
C CYS A 98 -6.64 4.52 -2.09
N GLN A 99 -6.79 5.81 -1.75
CA GLN A 99 -5.73 6.72 -1.36
C GLN A 99 -5.67 6.81 0.17
N GLN A 100 -4.45 6.89 0.68
CA GLN A 100 -4.08 7.08 2.08
C GLN A 100 -3.10 8.24 2.20
#